data_AF-A0A8R7PH60-F1
#
_entry.id   AF-A0A8R7PH60-F1
#
_cell.length_a   1.000
_cell.length_b   1.000
_cell.length_c   1.000
_cell.angle_alpha   90.00
_cell.angle_beta   90.00
_cell.angle_gamma   90.00
#
_symmetry.space_group_name_H-M   'P 1'
#
loop_
_entity.id
_entity.type
_entity.pdbx_description
1 polymer ?
#
loop_
_entity_poly.entity_id
_entity_poly.type
_entity_poly.pdbx_seq_one_letter_code
_entity_poly.pdbx_strand_id
1 'polypeptide(L)'
;QPYQKEQICEVRNVFEEIRKEHWYKPRLFWYVDLITVLARKGLRSEVGKACSYLKREQLEPDTDGFNLLLKTLLDAEFTQLTMDCFRLMKLWDTEPDRTTYITLVKGLESLGEMDLSAKMRLEAESDYGALWDFFDEEETTET
;
A
#
# COMPACT_ATOMS: atom_id res chain seq x y z
N GLN A 1 0.37 24.08 -10.93
CA GLN A 1 -0.30 24.33 -12.23
C GLN A 1 -1.78 23.96 -12.08
N PRO A 2 -2.73 24.89 -12.30
CA PRO A 2 -4.18 24.67 -12.10
C PRO A 2 -4.75 23.48 -12.89
N TYR A 3 -4.26 23.32 -14.12
CA TYR A 3 -4.66 22.26 -15.06
C TYR A 3 -4.44 20.84 -14.54
N GLN A 4 -3.33 20.60 -13.83
CA GLN A 4 -3.06 19.29 -13.22
C GLN A 4 -4.04 18.96 -12.09
N LYS A 5 -4.50 19.95 -11.31
CA LYS A 5 -5.51 19.73 -10.27
C LYS A 5 -6.86 19.36 -10.87
N GLU A 6 -7.22 19.97 -11.99
CA GLU A 6 -8.49 19.76 -12.69
C GLU A 6 -8.63 18.32 -13.21
N GLN A 7 -7.61 17.82 -13.93
CA GLN A 7 -7.58 16.43 -14.40
C GLN A 7 -7.64 15.38 -13.27
N ILE A 8 -7.12 15.70 -12.09
CA ILE A 8 -7.16 14.76 -10.95
C ILE A 8 -8.56 14.72 -10.33
N CYS A 9 -9.20 15.88 -10.19
CA CYS A 9 -10.59 15.94 -9.79
C CYS A 9 -11.47 15.15 -10.76
N GLU A 10 -11.19 15.21 -12.06
CA GLU A 10 -11.88 14.42 -13.09
C GLU A 10 -11.65 12.92 -12.89
N VAL A 11 -10.41 12.45 -12.75
CA VAL A 11 -10.10 11.02 -12.54
C VAL A 11 -10.82 10.47 -11.31
N ARG A 12 -10.81 11.21 -10.20
CA ARG A 12 -11.53 10.82 -8.99
C ARG A 12 -13.04 10.77 -9.22
N ASN A 13 -13.62 11.82 -9.80
CA ASN A 13 -15.07 11.89 -10.01
C ASN A 13 -15.53 10.77 -10.94
N VAL A 14 -14.78 10.50 -12.01
CA VAL A 14 -15.03 9.36 -12.91
C VAL A 14 -14.96 8.05 -12.15
N PHE A 15 -13.97 7.85 -11.28
CA PHE A 15 -13.88 6.65 -10.45
C PHE A 15 -15.06 6.51 -9.49
N GLU A 16 -15.54 7.60 -8.89
CA GLU A 16 -16.73 7.59 -8.04
C GLU A 16 -18.02 7.26 -8.81
N GLU A 17 -18.18 7.75 -10.03
CA GLU A 17 -19.33 7.41 -10.87
C GLU A 17 -19.26 5.95 -11.33
N ILE A 18 -18.10 5.46 -11.78
CA ILE A 18 -17.89 4.06 -12.17
C ILE A 18 -18.29 3.12 -11.02
N ARG A 19 -17.98 3.47 -9.77
CA ARG A 19 -18.33 2.65 -8.59
C ARG A 19 -19.83 2.52 -8.33
N LYS A 20 -20.65 3.43 -8.85
CA LYS A 20 -22.12 3.38 -8.72
C LYS A 20 -22.76 2.50 -9.80
N GLU A 21 -22.01 2.13 -10.83
CA GLU A 21 -22.53 1.37 -11.94
C GLU A 21 -22.75 -0.10 -11.59
N HIS A 22 -23.85 -0.66 -12.06
CA HIS A 22 -24.28 -2.04 -11.78
C HIS A 22 -23.30 -3.13 -12.24
N TRP A 23 -22.47 -2.80 -13.25
CA TRP A 23 -21.46 -3.70 -13.81
C TRP A 23 -20.10 -3.58 -13.11
N TYR A 24 -19.95 -2.62 -12.20
CA TYR A 24 -18.71 -2.44 -11.45
C TYR A 24 -18.50 -3.63 -10.51
N LYS A 25 -17.33 -4.25 -10.65
CA LYS A 25 -16.82 -5.25 -9.72
C LYS A 25 -15.50 -4.76 -9.20
N PRO A 26 -15.40 -4.34 -7.93
CA PRO A 26 -14.18 -3.75 -7.42
C PRO A 26 -13.01 -4.72 -7.61
N ARG A 27 -11.83 -4.18 -7.95
CA ARG A 27 -10.56 -4.91 -8.04
C ARG A 27 -9.48 -4.10 -7.38
N LEU A 28 -8.60 -4.75 -6.61
CA LEU A 28 -7.54 -4.07 -5.86
C LEU A 28 -6.65 -3.24 -6.79
N PHE A 29 -6.28 -3.80 -7.94
CA PHE A 29 -5.46 -3.13 -8.96
C PHE A 29 -5.94 -1.71 -9.33
N TRP A 30 -7.25 -1.47 -9.48
CA TRP A 30 -7.76 -0.13 -9.83
C TRP A 30 -7.56 0.89 -8.70
N TYR A 31 -7.63 0.43 -7.45
CA TYR A 31 -7.32 1.27 -6.29
C TYR A 31 -5.83 1.57 -6.21
N VAL A 32 -4.97 0.58 -6.49
CA VAL A 32 -3.53 0.77 -6.54
C VAL A 32 -3.16 1.81 -7.60
N ASP A 33 -3.70 1.72 -8.81
CA ASP A 33 -3.48 2.71 -9.88
C ASP A 33 -3.93 4.12 -9.46
N LEU A 34 -5.15 4.24 -8.92
CA LEU A 34 -5.68 5.52 -8.45
C LEU A 34 -4.79 6.12 -7.35
N ILE A 35 -4.46 5.32 -6.32
CA ILE A 35 -3.63 5.75 -5.20
C ILE A 35 -2.23 6.14 -5.68
N THR A 36 -1.64 5.37 -6.61
CA THR A 36 -0.33 5.68 -7.21
C THR A 36 -0.34 7.05 -7.89
N VAL A 37 -1.35 7.33 -8.72
CA VAL A 37 -1.48 8.62 -9.41
C VAL A 37 -1.67 9.77 -8.42
N LEU A 38 -2.48 9.57 -7.37
CA LEU A 38 -2.74 10.59 -6.35
C LEU A 38 -1.51 10.85 -5.46
N ALA A 39 -0.81 9.79 -5.05
CA ALA A 39 0.38 9.84 -4.20
C ALA A 39 1.55 10.54 -4.90
N ARG A 40 1.83 10.19 -6.18
CA ARG A 40 2.85 10.87 -7.01
C ARG A 40 2.59 12.36 -7.20
N LYS A 41 1.34 12.79 -7.09
CA LYS A 41 0.95 14.21 -7.17
C LYS A 41 0.88 14.90 -5.81
N GLY A 42 1.25 14.22 -4.72
CA GLY A 42 1.28 14.76 -3.37
C GLY A 42 -0.10 15.07 -2.78
N LEU A 43 -1.17 14.52 -3.34
CA LEU A 43 -2.54 14.83 -2.93
C LEU A 43 -2.98 14.01 -1.72
N ARG A 44 -2.39 14.32 -0.56
CA ARG A 44 -2.57 13.55 0.68
C ARG A 44 -4.03 13.29 1.06
N SER A 45 -4.89 14.31 0.95
CA SER A 45 -6.32 14.20 1.25
C SER A 45 -7.04 13.21 0.33
N GLU A 46 -6.70 13.22 -0.96
CA GLU A 46 -7.35 12.35 -1.95
C GLU A 46 -6.85 10.91 -1.84
N VAL A 47 -5.56 10.70 -1.51
CA VAL A 47 -5.01 9.37 -1.19
C VAL A 47 -5.78 8.75 -0.01
N GLY A 48 -5.98 9.51 1.08
CA GLY A 48 -6.74 9.04 2.23
C GLY A 48 -8.19 8.66 1.90
N LYS A 49 -8.86 9.43 1.01
CA LYS A 49 -10.21 9.07 0.53
C LYS A 49 -10.21 7.79 -0.27
N ALA A 50 -9.25 7.61 -1.19
CA ALA A 50 -9.12 6.40 -1.99
C ALA A 50 -8.87 5.16 -1.11
N CYS A 51 -8.02 5.25 -0.08
CA CYS A 51 -7.83 4.18 0.90
C CYS A 51 -9.11 3.90 1.71
N SER A 52 -9.86 4.94 2.09
CA SER A 52 -11.16 4.79 2.78
C SER A 52 -12.20 4.10 1.92
N TYR A 53 -12.18 4.36 0.61
CA TYR A 53 -13.01 3.66 -0.36
C TYR A 53 -12.61 2.20 -0.47
N LEU A 54 -11.32 1.90 -0.65
CA LEU A 54 -10.80 0.54 -0.69
C LEU A 54 -11.26 -0.27 0.52
N LYS A 55 -11.16 0.29 1.74
CA LYS A 55 -11.59 -0.37 2.99
C LYS A 55 -13.06 -0.79 3.01
N ARG A 56 -13.92 -0.15 2.23
CA ARG A 56 -15.37 -0.43 2.16
C ARG A 56 -15.74 -1.42 1.06
N GLU A 57 -14.80 -1.83 0.23
CA GLU A 57 -15.04 -2.79 -0.84
C GLU A 57 -15.04 -4.23 -0.32
N GLN A 58 -15.64 -5.13 -1.11
CA GLN A 58 -15.52 -6.59 -0.94
C GLN A 58 -14.68 -7.11 -2.09
N LEU A 59 -13.39 -7.32 -1.84
CA LEU A 59 -12.41 -7.75 -2.84
C LEU A 59 -11.98 -9.19 -2.60
N GLU A 60 -11.59 -9.86 -3.69
CA GLU A 60 -10.87 -11.14 -3.59
C GLU A 60 -9.47 -10.91 -2.98
N PRO A 61 -8.94 -11.86 -2.19
CA PRO A 61 -7.58 -11.79 -1.67
C PRO A 61 -6.55 -11.61 -2.79
N ASP A 62 -5.65 -10.65 -2.63
CA ASP A 62 -4.65 -10.27 -3.64
C ASP A 62 -3.38 -9.74 -2.95
N THR A 63 -2.47 -10.66 -2.62
CA THR A 63 -1.21 -10.33 -1.92
C THR A 63 -0.30 -9.43 -2.76
N ASP A 64 -0.19 -9.70 -4.06
CA ASP A 64 0.65 -8.90 -4.96
C ASP A 64 0.14 -7.47 -5.11
N GLY A 65 -1.19 -7.30 -5.21
CA GLY A 65 -1.81 -5.98 -5.24
C GLY A 65 -1.58 -5.19 -3.95
N PHE A 66 -1.66 -5.84 -2.79
CA PHE A 66 -1.34 -5.19 -1.52
C PHE A 66 0.15 -4.84 -1.42
N ASN A 67 1.05 -5.71 -1.85
CA ASN A 67 2.49 -5.43 -1.88
C ASN A 67 2.81 -4.19 -2.70
N LEU A 68 2.20 -4.07 -3.88
CA LEU A 68 2.35 -2.87 -4.73
C LEU A 68 1.77 -1.62 -4.07
N LEU A 69 0.61 -1.74 -3.40
CA LEU A 69 -0.01 -0.64 -2.66
C LEU A 69 0.89 -0.12 -1.53
N LEU A 70 1.41 -1.04 -0.70
CA LEU A 70 2.26 -0.71 0.44
C LEU A 70 3.55 -0.02 -0.01
N LYS A 71 4.20 -0.56 -1.04
CA LYS A 71 5.38 0.05 -1.65
C LYS A 71 5.09 1.48 -2.12
N THR A 72 4.00 1.65 -2.86
CA THR A 72 3.60 2.96 -3.40
C THR A 72 3.36 4.00 -2.30
N LEU A 73 2.75 3.60 -1.19
CA LEU A 73 2.50 4.49 -0.07
C LEU A 73 3.79 4.83 0.69
N LEU A 74 4.71 3.88 0.84
CA LEU A 74 6.03 4.11 1.45
C LEU A 74 6.88 5.06 0.60
N ASP A 75 6.98 4.81 -0.71
CA ASP A 75 7.72 5.66 -1.67
C ASP A 75 7.22 7.12 -1.67
N ALA A 76 5.97 7.35 -1.27
CA ALA A 76 5.35 8.67 -1.18
C ALA A 76 5.20 9.18 0.27
N GLU A 77 5.90 8.56 1.23
CA GLU A 77 5.97 8.97 2.64
C GLU A 77 4.58 9.05 3.32
N PHE A 78 3.74 8.04 3.07
CA PHE A 78 2.43 7.86 3.69
C PHE A 78 2.41 6.75 4.75
N THR A 79 3.40 6.74 5.66
CA THR A 79 3.62 5.72 6.69
C THR A 79 2.33 5.25 7.38
N GLN A 80 1.51 6.18 7.88
CA GLN A 80 0.28 5.83 8.59
C GLN A 80 -0.72 5.07 7.70
N LEU A 81 -0.89 5.50 6.45
CA LEU A 81 -1.79 4.84 5.50
C LEU A 81 -1.22 3.49 5.05
N THR A 82 0.10 3.37 4.92
CA THR A 82 0.77 2.08 4.68
C THR A 82 0.38 1.09 5.78
N MET A 83 0.53 1.47 7.05
CA MET A 83 0.19 0.58 8.17
C MET A 83 -1.30 0.28 8.27
N ASP A 84 -2.17 1.22 7.90
CA ASP A 84 -3.61 0.98 7.79
C ASP A 84 -3.94 -0.05 6.69
N CYS A 85 -3.29 0.03 5.54
CA CYS A 85 -3.47 -0.91 4.44
C CYS A 85 -2.89 -2.29 4.75
N PHE A 86 -1.76 -2.38 5.47
CA PHE A 86 -1.21 -3.65 5.95
C PHE A 86 -2.15 -4.35 6.93
N ARG A 87 -2.78 -3.58 7.84
CA ARG A 87 -3.84 -4.13 8.71
C ARG A 87 -5.07 -4.56 7.91
N LEU A 88 -5.43 -3.81 6.87
CA LEU A 88 -6.56 -4.15 6.00
C LEU A 88 -6.32 -5.47 5.25
N MET A 89 -5.11 -5.68 4.73
CA MET A 89 -4.69 -6.93 4.08
C MET A 89 -4.99 -8.15 4.96
N LYS A 90 -4.53 -8.11 6.21
CA LYS A 90 -4.80 -9.17 7.20
C LYS A 90 -6.28 -9.30 7.56
N LEU A 91 -7.00 -8.18 7.67
CA LEU A 91 -8.45 -8.18 7.95
C LEU A 91 -9.27 -8.83 6.84
N TRP A 92 -8.77 -8.82 5.61
CA TRP A 92 -9.39 -9.46 4.45
C TRP A 92 -8.89 -10.89 4.22
N ASP A 93 -8.28 -11.51 5.23
CA ASP A 93 -7.70 -12.85 5.16
C ASP A 93 -6.71 -13.00 3.98
N THR A 94 -6.07 -11.89 3.57
CA THR A 94 -4.97 -11.91 2.60
C THR A 94 -3.67 -12.03 3.39
N GLU A 95 -2.97 -13.15 3.22
CA GLU A 95 -1.76 -13.45 3.98
C GLU A 95 -0.57 -12.58 3.52
N PRO A 96 0.06 -11.83 4.45
CA PRO A 96 1.35 -11.17 4.19
C PRO A 96 2.40 -12.19 3.78
N ASP A 97 3.07 -11.96 2.67
CA ASP A 97 4.17 -12.79 2.22
C ASP A 97 5.53 -12.21 2.65
N ARG A 98 6.60 -12.92 2.30
CA ARG A 98 7.97 -12.43 2.49
C ARG A 98 8.17 -11.04 1.86
N THR A 99 7.62 -10.82 0.66
CA THR A 99 7.74 -9.53 -0.05
C THR A 99 7.06 -8.40 0.72
N THR A 100 5.93 -8.68 1.36
CA THR A 100 5.22 -7.73 2.23
C THR A 100 6.13 -7.23 3.34
N TYR A 101 6.72 -8.15 4.11
CA TYR A 101 7.55 -7.80 5.27
C TYR A 101 8.84 -7.08 4.87
N ILE A 102 9.52 -7.54 3.82
CA ILE A 102 10.73 -6.85 3.31
C ILE A 102 10.41 -5.44 2.86
N THR A 103 9.31 -5.25 2.13
CA THR A 103 8.87 -3.94 1.64
C THR A 103 8.60 -3.00 2.82
N LEU A 104 7.88 -3.46 3.84
CA LEU A 104 7.58 -2.68 5.03
C LEU A 104 8.85 -2.32 5.81
N VAL A 105 9.71 -3.28 6.11
CA VAL A 105 10.91 -3.06 6.91
C VAL A 105 11.87 -2.08 6.22
N LYS A 106 12.24 -2.33 4.96
CA LYS A 106 13.15 -1.46 4.22
C LYS A 106 12.57 -0.06 4.03
N GLY A 107 11.28 0.04 3.71
CA GLY A 107 10.62 1.32 3.51
C GLY A 107 10.42 2.11 4.81
N LEU A 108 10.19 1.45 5.94
CA LEU A 108 10.08 2.13 7.23
C LEU A 108 11.44 2.61 7.74
N GLU A 109 12.50 1.81 7.56
CA GLU A 109 13.87 2.19 7.92
C GLU A 109 14.36 3.38 7.10
N SER A 110 14.07 3.43 5.80
CA SER A 110 14.44 4.56 4.95
C SER A 110 13.72 5.86 5.34
N LEU A 111 12.54 5.77 5.93
CA LEU A 111 11.78 6.89 6.49
C LEU A 111 12.19 7.23 7.94
N GLY A 112 13.09 6.46 8.55
CA GLY A 112 13.52 6.63 9.94
C GLY A 112 12.52 6.10 10.98
N GLU A 113 11.49 5.37 10.56
CA GLU A 113 10.42 4.81 11.40
C GLU A 113 10.86 3.49 12.06
N MET A 114 11.98 3.54 12.79
CA MET A 114 12.66 2.36 13.35
C MET A 114 11.77 1.53 14.29
N ASP A 115 10.93 2.18 15.09
CA ASP A 115 10.00 1.51 16.00
C ASP A 115 8.95 0.68 15.26
N LEU A 116 8.51 1.16 14.09
CA LEU A 116 7.57 0.42 13.24
C LEU A 116 8.30 -0.69 12.50
N SER A 117 9.51 -0.44 11.99
CA SER A 117 10.34 -1.48 11.37
C SER A 117 10.59 -2.65 12.33
N ALA A 118 11.01 -2.37 13.57
CA ALA A 118 11.25 -3.40 14.57
C ALA A 118 10.00 -4.23 14.87
N LYS A 119 8.81 -3.61 14.88
CA LYS A 119 7.55 -4.35 15.01
C LYS A 119 7.28 -5.27 13.83
N MET A 120 7.57 -4.81 12.60
CA MET A 120 7.41 -5.64 11.40
C MET A 120 8.39 -6.82 11.37
N ARG A 121 9.62 -6.62 11.85
CA ARG A 121 10.61 -7.70 12.01
C ARG A 121 10.13 -8.76 13.00
N LEU A 122 9.67 -8.35 14.18
CA LEU A 122 9.12 -9.27 15.18
C LEU A 122 7.88 -10.03 14.67
N GLU A 123 7.01 -9.35 13.91
CA GLU A 123 5.85 -10.00 13.30
C GLU A 123 6.27 -11.01 12.22
N ALA A 124 7.25 -10.65 11.38
CA ALA A 124 7.81 -11.55 10.37
C ALA A 124 8.48 -12.79 10.99
N GLU A 125 9.23 -12.63 12.09
CA GLU A 125 9.81 -13.75 12.85
C GLU A 125 8.74 -14.66 13.46
N SER A 126 7.61 -14.09 13.91
CA SER A 126 6.49 -14.88 14.41
C SER A 126 5.84 -15.72 13.30
N ASP A 127 5.68 -15.15 12.10
CA ASP A 127 5.01 -15.80 10.98
C ASP A 127 5.92 -16.80 10.22
N TYR A 128 7.22 -16.48 10.08
CA TYR A 128 8.18 -17.21 9.24
C TYR A 128 9.38 -17.81 10.00
N GLY A 129 9.53 -17.51 11.29
CA GLY A 129 10.64 -17.99 12.12
C GLY A 129 12.00 -17.40 11.71
N ALA A 130 13.07 -18.14 12.02
CA ALA A 130 14.46 -17.78 11.74
C ALA A 130 14.81 -17.66 10.24
N LEU A 131 13.87 -17.94 9.33
CA LEU A 131 14.04 -17.69 7.90
C LEU A 131 14.16 -16.18 7.61
N TRP A 132 13.58 -15.33 8.47
CA TRP A 132 13.59 -13.88 8.33
C TRP A 132 15.02 -13.29 8.33
N ASP A 133 15.89 -13.75 9.24
CA ASP A 133 17.26 -13.22 9.44
C ASP A 133 18.14 -13.32 8.18
N PHE A 134 17.92 -14.32 7.32
CA PHE A 134 18.69 -14.49 6.09
C PHE A 134 18.49 -13.36 5.06
N PHE A 135 17.42 -12.56 5.21
CA PHE A 135 17.04 -11.56 4.22
C PHE A 135 17.60 -10.17 4.48
N ASP A 136 18.27 -9.96 5.62
CA ASP A 136 19.08 -8.77 5.87
C ASP A 136 20.45 -8.82 5.14
N GLU A 137 20.93 -10.01 4.74
CA GLU A 137 22.29 -10.17 4.18
C GLU A 137 22.38 -10.00 2.65
N GLU A 138 21.28 -10.05 1.88
CA GLU A 138 21.33 -10.05 0.40
C GLU A 138 21.38 -8.66 -0.28
N GLU A 139 21.56 -7.55 0.44
CA GLU A 139 21.65 -6.22 -0.21
C GLU A 139 22.85 -5.39 0.27
N THR A 140 24.05 -5.96 0.15
CA THR A 140 25.32 -5.19 0.13
C THR A 140 26.27 -5.64 -0.98
N THR A 141 25.77 -5.85 -2.19
CA THR A 141 26.63 -5.82 -3.39
C THR A 141 25.88 -5.15 -4.52
N GLU A 142 26.08 -3.84 -4.67
CA GLU A 142 26.32 -3.14 -5.95
C GLU A 142 26.30 -1.62 -5.74
N THR A 143 27.46 -1.05 -5.40
CA THR A 143 28.22 -0.09 -6.25
C THR A 143 29.44 0.45 -5.50
#